data_AF-A0A7G8BHI6-F1
#
_entry.id   AF-A0A7G8BHI6-F1
#
_cell.length_a   1.000
_cell.length_b   1.000
_cell.length_c   1.000
_cell.angle_alpha   90.00
_cell.angle_beta   90.00
_cell.angle_gamma   90.00
#
_symmetry.space_group_name_H-M   'P 1'
#
loop_
_entity.id
_entity.type
_entity.pdbx_description
1 polymer ?
#
loop_
_entity_poly.entity_id
_entity_poly.type
_entity_poly.pdbx_seq_one_letter_code
_entity_poly.pdbx_strand_id
1 'polypeptide(L)'
;MVNINIFREVLKALSIGGRRWWISSDPQDALATGSITIGHGDGQCKDRLNTLYFRFPILGELTPSTPADKLVLLIDPCACAPVEPGLYLENGRVMEDFVEDFLAFYPAVKNALIDRLKAEGERPG
;
A
#
# COMPACT_ATOMS: atom_id res chain seq x y z
N MET A 1 5.17 -2.57 10.54
CA MET A 1 4.12 -1.61 10.94
C MET A 1 4.66 -0.22 10.71
N VAL A 2 3.87 0.70 10.15
CA VAL A 2 4.33 2.06 9.85
C VAL A 2 3.18 3.06 10.07
N ASN A 3 3.49 4.24 10.61
CA ASN A 3 2.54 5.35 10.67
C ASN A 3 2.18 5.85 9.25
N ILE A 4 0.92 6.23 9.02
CA ILE A 4 0.44 6.65 7.71
C ILE A 4 1.15 7.87 7.12
N ASN A 5 1.66 8.80 7.93
CA ASN A 5 2.37 9.98 7.42
C ASN A 5 3.74 9.58 6.87
N ILE A 6 4.49 8.76 7.61
CA ILE A 6 5.77 8.20 7.13
C ILE A 6 5.53 7.43 5.84
N PHE A 7 4.47 6.62 5.82
CA PHE A 7 4.14 5.85 4.62
C PHE A 7 3.79 6.76 3.44
N ARG A 8 2.98 7.80 3.65
CA ARG A 8 2.62 8.79 2.63
C ARG A 8 3.86 9.49 2.05
N GLU A 9 4.83 9.84 2.88
CA GLU A 9 6.10 10.41 2.42
C GLU A 9 6.89 9.44 1.55
N VAL A 10 7.00 8.18 1.99
CA VAL A 10 7.69 7.14 1.22
C VAL A 10 7.03 6.92 -0.14
N LEU A 11 5.70 6.82 -0.19
CA LEU A 11 4.98 6.62 -1.46
C LEU A 11 5.18 7.80 -2.42
N LYS A 12 5.21 9.05 -1.93
CA LYS A 12 5.46 10.23 -2.75
C LYS A 12 6.84 10.23 -3.40
N ALA A 13 7.85 9.71 -2.70
CA ALA A 13 9.23 9.67 -3.18
C ALA A 13 9.52 8.47 -4.09
N LEU A 14 8.69 7.41 -4.02
CA LEU A 14 8.93 6.18 -4.74
C LEU A 14 8.34 6.24 -6.16
N SER A 15 9.18 5.98 -7.16
CA SER A 15 8.75 5.70 -8.53
C SER A 15 9.65 4.64 -9.16
N ILE A 16 9.04 3.69 -9.86
CA ILE A 16 9.74 2.54 -10.45
C ILE A 16 9.22 2.35 -11.87
N GLY A 17 10.11 2.43 -12.86
CA GLY A 17 9.72 2.29 -14.26
C GLY A 17 8.64 3.28 -14.71
N GLY A 18 8.61 4.49 -14.13
CA GLY A 18 7.59 5.52 -14.40
C GLY A 18 6.26 5.33 -13.67
N ARG A 19 6.07 4.21 -12.96
CA ARG A 19 4.89 3.95 -12.13
C ARG A 19 5.05 4.63 -10.77
N ARG A 20 3.94 5.15 -10.23
CA ARG A 20 3.88 5.90 -8.97
C ARG A 20 2.98 5.21 -7.95
N TRP A 21 3.10 5.67 -6.71
CA TRP A 21 2.36 5.16 -5.57
C TRP A 21 1.52 6.26 -4.90
N TRP A 22 0.35 5.90 -4.40
CA TRP A 22 -0.50 6.85 -3.67
C TRP A 22 -1.46 6.16 -2.70
N ILE A 23 -1.90 6.90 -1.68
CA ILE A 23 -3.05 6.51 -0.87
C ILE A 23 -4.30 6.87 -1.69
N SER A 24 -5.11 5.86 -2.02
CA SER A 24 -6.29 6.02 -2.89
C SER A 24 -7.61 6.18 -2.15
N SER A 25 -7.69 5.75 -0.89
CA SER A 25 -8.87 5.98 -0.03
C SER A 25 -8.67 7.20 0.86
N ASP A 26 -9.76 7.81 1.34
CA ASP A 26 -9.65 8.77 2.43
C ASP A 26 -9.18 8.02 3.70
N PRO A 27 -8.12 8.48 4.38
CA PRO A 27 -7.73 7.89 5.66
C PRO A 27 -8.83 7.84 6.73
N GLN A 28 -9.80 8.75 6.69
CA GLN A 28 -10.93 8.74 7.61
C GLN A 28 -11.86 7.54 7.37
N ASP A 29 -11.98 7.07 6.12
CA ASP A 29 -12.78 5.88 5.79
C ASP A 29 -12.20 4.62 6.45
N ALA A 30 -10.93 4.62 6.83
CA ALA A 30 -10.32 3.50 7.54
C ALA A 30 -10.95 3.27 8.92
N LEU A 31 -11.54 4.29 9.55
CA LEU A 31 -12.27 4.14 10.82
C LEU A 31 -13.49 3.23 10.67
N ALA A 32 -14.14 3.25 9.50
CA ALA A 32 -15.28 2.41 9.20
C ALA A 32 -14.89 1.07 8.57
N THR A 33 -13.87 1.09 7.71
CA THR A 33 -13.48 -0.07 6.88
C THR A 33 -12.35 -0.91 7.46
N GLY A 34 -11.65 -0.42 8.48
CA GLY A 34 -10.48 -1.06 9.09
C GLY A 34 -9.25 -1.14 8.18
N SER A 35 -9.26 -0.48 7.01
CA SER A 35 -8.19 -0.60 6.02
C SER A 35 -7.97 0.69 5.24
N ILE A 36 -6.79 0.79 4.62
CA ILE A 36 -6.44 1.84 3.66
C ILE A 36 -6.17 1.21 2.31
N THR A 37 -6.68 1.83 1.25
CA THR A 37 -6.38 1.44 -0.14
C THR A 37 -5.19 2.22 -0.67
N ILE A 38 -4.22 1.51 -1.23
CA ILE A 38 -3.01 2.05 -1.89
C ILE A 38 -3.08 1.72 -3.37
N GLY A 39 -2.85 2.72 -4.21
CA GLY A 39 -2.73 2.57 -5.65
C GLY A 39 -1.28 2.49 -6.12
N HIS A 40 -1.05 1.75 -7.20
CA HIS A 40 0.20 1.62 -7.93
C HIS A 40 -0.04 1.75 -9.42
N GLY A 41 0.79 2.53 -10.11
CA GLY A 41 0.76 2.60 -11.57
C GLY A 41 0.67 4.01 -12.11
N ASP A 42 -0.20 4.21 -13.09
CA ASP A 42 -0.57 5.52 -13.62
C ASP A 42 -1.93 5.94 -13.09
N GLY A 43 -1.96 6.92 -12.18
CA GLY A 43 -3.21 7.42 -11.59
C GLY A 43 -4.19 8.07 -12.59
N GLN A 44 -3.80 8.30 -13.85
CA GLN A 44 -4.71 8.72 -14.92
C GLN A 44 -5.35 7.54 -15.67
N CYS A 45 -4.79 6.34 -15.54
CA CYS A 45 -5.32 5.13 -16.12
C CYS A 45 -6.30 4.44 -15.16
N LYS A 46 -7.40 3.95 -15.72
CA LYS A 46 -8.43 3.21 -14.98
C LYS A 46 -8.37 1.71 -15.20
N ASP A 47 -7.61 1.26 -16.20
CA ASP A 47 -7.48 -0.16 -16.48
C ASP A 47 -6.51 -0.83 -15.50
N ARG A 48 -6.80 -2.08 -15.18
CA ARG A 48 -6.04 -2.87 -14.22
C ARG A 48 -4.59 -3.11 -14.61
N LEU A 49 -4.29 -3.17 -15.92
CA LEU A 49 -2.94 -3.44 -16.42
C LEU A 49 -1.99 -2.27 -16.11
N ASN A 50 -2.54 -1.06 -16.12
CA ASN A 50 -1.80 0.16 -15.81
C ASN A 50 -1.92 0.58 -14.35
N THR A 51 -3.00 0.17 -13.66
CA THR A 51 -3.28 0.62 -12.29
C THR A 51 -3.79 -0.51 -11.39
N LEU A 52 -3.11 -0.72 -10.27
CA LEU A 52 -3.44 -1.73 -9.27
C LEU A 52 -3.79 -1.08 -7.94
N TYR A 53 -4.71 -1.71 -7.19
CA TYR A 53 -5.12 -1.23 -5.87
C TYR A 53 -5.05 -2.36 -4.84
N PHE A 54 -4.47 -2.06 -3.68
CA PHE A 54 -4.29 -2.99 -2.58
C PHE A 54 -4.80 -2.38 -1.28
N ARG A 55 -5.55 -3.15 -0.50
CA ARG A 55 -6.00 -2.80 0.84
C ARG A 55 -5.03 -3.33 1.88
N PHE A 56 -4.67 -2.48 2.85
CA PHE A 56 -3.86 -2.84 4.00
C PHE A 56 -4.65 -2.60 5.27
N PRO A 57 -4.65 -3.55 6.21
CA PRO A 57 -5.33 -3.37 7.48
C PRO A 57 -4.63 -2.33 8.34
N ILE A 58 -5.45 -1.57 9.07
CA ILE A 58 -4.99 -0.73 10.15
C ILE A 58 -4.87 -1.57 11.42
N LEU A 59 -3.84 -1.28 12.21
CA LEU A 59 -3.61 -1.91 13.49
C LEU A 59 -4.08 -1.02 14.64
N GLY A 60 -4.57 -1.68 15.69
CA GLY A 60 -5.09 -1.03 16.89
C GLY A 60 -6.59 -0.86 16.88
N GLU A 61 -7.12 -0.43 18.02
CA GLU A 61 -8.54 -0.09 18.16
C GLU A 61 -8.80 1.28 17.54
N LEU A 62 -9.74 1.33 16.59
CA LEU A 62 -10.16 2.56 15.94
C LEU A 62 -11.41 3.09 16.63
N THR A 63 -11.30 4.29 17.19
CA THR A 63 -12.44 5.05 17.69
C THR A 63 -12.82 6.14 16.68
N PRO A 64 -14.06 6.64 16.68
CA PRO A 64 -14.44 7.79 15.86
C PRO A 64 -13.61 9.06 16.13
N SER A 65 -12.93 9.13 17.28
CA SER A 65 -12.02 10.22 17.66
C SER A 65 -10.56 9.98 17.25
N THR A 66 -10.24 8.81 16.68
CA THR A 66 -8.86 8.48 16.29
C THR A 66 -8.42 9.38 15.13
N PRO A 67 -7.40 10.22 15.32
CA PRO A 67 -6.91 11.08 14.26
C PRO A 67 -6.33 10.26 13.10
N ALA A 68 -6.69 10.61 11.86
CA ALA A 68 -6.20 9.91 10.67
C ALA A 68 -4.67 9.88 10.59
N ASP A 69 -3.97 10.89 11.09
CA ASP A 69 -2.50 10.96 11.09
C ASP A 69 -1.84 10.02 12.12
N LYS A 70 -2.62 9.40 13.01
CA LYS A 70 -2.16 8.41 14.00
C LYS A 70 -2.37 6.96 13.56
N LEU A 71 -2.98 6.73 12.40
CA LEU A 71 -3.21 5.38 11.89
C LEU A 71 -1.89 4.64 11.64
N VAL A 72 -1.85 3.38 12.06
CA VAL A 72 -0.71 2.48 11.89
C VAL A 72 -1.09 1.37 10.92
N LEU A 73 -0.34 1.24 9.82
CA LEU A 73 -0.60 0.22 8.79
C LEU A 73 0.24 -1.03 9.02
N LEU A 74 -0.37 -2.20 8.78
CA LEU A 74 0.34 -3.47 8.59
C LEU A 74 0.63 -3.68 7.10
N ILE A 75 1.86 -3.35 6.68
CA ILE A 75 2.33 -3.57 5.32
C ILE A 75 3.05 -4.91 5.25
N ASP A 76 2.30 -5.96 4.90
CA ASP A 76 2.79 -7.33 4.80
C ASP A 76 2.04 -8.09 3.68
N PRO A 77 2.72 -8.94 2.88
CA PRO A 77 2.07 -9.73 1.84
C PRO A 77 0.91 -10.59 2.33
N CYS A 78 1.02 -11.15 3.54
CA CYS A 78 0.00 -12.02 4.11
C CYS A 78 -1.20 -11.25 4.68
N ALA A 79 -1.05 -9.92 4.85
CA ALA A 79 -2.10 -9.06 5.40
C ALA A 79 -2.78 -8.18 4.34
N CYS A 80 -2.22 -8.10 3.13
CA CYS A 80 -2.79 -7.29 2.06
C CYS A 80 -3.90 -8.04 1.33
N ALA A 81 -4.86 -7.30 0.80
CA ALA A 81 -5.91 -7.83 -0.07
C ALA A 81 -6.04 -6.94 -1.32
N PRO A 82 -5.94 -7.48 -2.54
CA PRO A 82 -6.15 -6.67 -3.72
C PRO A 82 -7.62 -6.22 -3.77
N VAL A 83 -7.86 -5.09 -4.42
CA VAL A 83 -9.23 -4.65 -4.74
C VAL A 83 -9.78 -5.49 -5.89
N GLU A 84 -8.93 -5.86 -6.85
CA GLU A 84 -9.26 -6.72 -8.00
C GLU A 84 -8.20 -7.84 -8.17
N PRO A 85 -8.60 -9.12 -8.32
CA PRO A 85 -7.67 -10.21 -8.55
C PRO A 85 -6.86 -10.01 -9.83
N GLY A 86 -5.62 -10.49 -9.84
CA GLY A 86 -4.82 -10.61 -11.05
C GLY A 86 -5.28 -11.78 -11.89
N LEU A 87 -5.19 -11.64 -13.21
CA LEU A 87 -5.60 -12.66 -14.17
C LEU A 87 -4.36 -13.13 -14.93
N TYR A 88 -4.00 -14.39 -14.74
CA TYR A 88 -2.78 -14.98 -15.28
C TYR A 88 -3.11 -16.19 -16.14
N LEU A 89 -2.31 -16.41 -17.19
CA LEU A 89 -2.45 -17.60 -18.02
C LEU A 89 -1.53 -18.71 -17.51
N GLU A 90 -2.13 -19.78 -16.99
CA GLU A 90 -1.42 -20.98 -16.55
C GLU A 90 -1.98 -22.19 -17.30
N ASN A 91 -1.11 -22.90 -18.02
CA ASN A 91 -1.49 -24.10 -18.79
C ASN A 91 -2.69 -23.89 -19.74
N GLY A 92 -2.77 -22.71 -20.36
CA GLY A 92 -3.85 -22.35 -21.29
C GLY A 92 -5.18 -21.98 -20.61
N ARG A 93 -5.20 -21.83 -19.29
CA ARG A 93 -6.37 -21.38 -18.52
C ARG A 93 -6.09 -20.05 -17.84
N VAL A 94 -7.14 -19.25 -17.68
CA VAL A 94 -7.08 -18.01 -16.90
C VAL A 94 -7.26 -18.38 -15.42
N MET A 95 -6.28 -18.00 -14.60
CA MET A 95 -6.25 -18.19 -13.16
C MET A 95 -6.29 -16.83 -12.46
N GLU A 96 -7.00 -16.77 -11.34
CA GLU A 96 -6.99 -15.60 -10.46
C GLU A 96 -5.88 -15.73 -9.43
N ASP A 97 -5.01 -14.71 -9.32
CA ASP A 97 -4.02 -14.61 -8.25
C ASP A 97 -4.13 -13.24 -7.56
N PHE A 98 -4.24 -13.27 -6.24
CA PHE A 98 -4.49 -12.11 -5.40
C PHE A 98 -3.21 -11.49 -4.81
N VAL A 99 -2.06 -12.14 -5.00
CA VAL A 99 -0.80 -11.89 -4.29
C VAL A 99 0.36 -11.63 -5.25
N GLU A 100 0.38 -12.22 -6.43
CA GLU A 100 1.50 -12.15 -7.38
C GLU A 100 1.86 -10.70 -7.77
N ASP A 101 0.85 -9.90 -8.13
CA ASP A 101 1.01 -8.47 -8.43
C ASP A 101 1.61 -7.69 -7.23
N PHE A 102 1.21 -8.07 -6.00
CA PHE A 102 1.72 -7.44 -4.79
C PHE A 102 3.16 -7.86 -4.49
N LEU A 103 3.55 -9.12 -4.74
CA LEU A 103 4.90 -9.60 -4.48
C LEU A 103 5.95 -8.93 -5.38
N ALA A 104 5.60 -8.63 -6.63
CA ALA A 104 6.45 -7.83 -7.51
C ALA A 104 6.66 -6.40 -6.98
N PHE A 105 5.66 -5.88 -6.28
CA PHE A 105 5.64 -4.54 -5.69
C PHE A 105 6.42 -4.46 -4.36
N TYR A 106 6.10 -5.36 -3.43
CA TYR A 106 6.41 -5.23 -2.02
C TYR A 106 7.87 -4.92 -1.68
N PRO A 107 8.89 -5.53 -2.32
CA PRO A 107 10.29 -5.30 -1.99
C PRO A 107 10.69 -3.82 -2.06
N ALA A 108 10.20 -3.08 -3.05
CA ALA A 108 10.61 -1.69 -3.24
C ALA A 108 10.02 -0.77 -2.17
N VAL A 109 8.75 -0.93 -1.82
CA VAL A 109 8.15 -0.19 -0.70
C VAL A 109 8.79 -0.57 0.63
N LYS A 110 9.05 -1.87 0.85
CA LYS A 110 9.71 -2.34 2.06
C LYS A 110 11.09 -1.70 2.23
N ASN A 111 11.91 -1.68 1.17
CA ASN A 111 13.24 -1.09 1.22
C ASN A 111 13.17 0.42 1.45
N ALA A 112 12.30 1.14 0.74
CA ALA A 112 12.13 2.57 0.92
C ALA A 112 11.65 2.93 2.35
N LEU A 113 10.77 2.12 2.93
CA LEU A 113 10.35 2.24 4.33
C LEU A 113 11.52 2.02 5.30
N ILE A 114 12.32 0.97 5.10
CA ILE A 114 13.49 0.68 5.93
C ILE A 114 14.47 1.85 5.89
N ASP A 115 14.77 2.38 4.70
CA ASP A 115 15.72 3.48 4.53
C ASP A 115 15.20 4.76 5.20
N ARG A 116 13.91 5.08 5.04
CA ARG A 116 13.29 6.23 5.71
C ARG A 116 13.34 6.11 7.24
N LEU A 117 13.08 4.92 7.78
CA LEU A 117 13.09 4.66 9.23
C LEU A 117 14.49 4.72 9.82
N LYS A 118 15.51 4.20 9.11
CA LYS A 118 16.91 4.36 9.51
C LYS A 118 17.31 5.83 9.59
N ALA A 119 16.91 6.62 8.59
CA ALA A 119 17.17 8.06 8.56
C ALA A 119 16.46 8.86 9.68
N GLU A 120 15.40 8.32 10.31
CA GLU A 120 14.81 8.92 11.53
C GLU A 120 15.59 8.59 12.78
N GLY A 121 16.05 7.34 12.91
CA GLY A 121 16.84 6.91 14.05
C GLY A 121 18.22 7.57 14.13
N GLU A 122 18.75 8.05 13.01
CA GLU A 122 20.05 8.73 12.90
C GLU A 122 19.99 10.24 13.14
N ARG A 123 18.81 10.85 13.32
CA ARG A 123 18.71 12.28 13.66
C ARG A 123 19.06 12.48 15.14
N PRO A 124 20.10 13.28 15.49
CA PRO A 124 20.33 13.65 16.88
C PRO A 124 19.15 14.51 17.35
N GLY A 125 18.58 14.13 18.50
CA GLY A 125 17.52 14.87 19.20
C GLY A 125 18.00 16.16 19.83
#